data_AF-A0A1Z7M3Y5-F1
#
_entry.id   AF-A0A1Z7M3Y5-F1
#
_cell.length_a   1.000
_cell.length_b   1.000
_cell.length_c   1.000
_cell.angle_alpha   90.00
_cell.angle_beta   90.00
_cell.angle_gamma   90.00
#
_symmetry.space_group_name_H-M   'P 1'
#
loop_
_entity.id
_entity.type
_entity.pdbx_description
1 polymer ?
#
loop_
_entity_poly.entity_id
_entity_poly.type
_entity_poly.pdbx_seq_one_letter_code
_entity_poly.pdbx_strand_id
1 'polypeptide(L)'
;MPGKLPETGFLYTDQQGTIYRFIGTSRHWQTMEELLIFQEEEEKTLYAVPVPDFTKEFQIAENGHTSDLLLRFLEADSNEEKLSILQKNRPEVTEDLLEAAAQSMDYALSGESEEMQFLDFENYLRTKIKYERKRR
;
A
#
# COMPACT_ATOMS: atom_id res chain seq x y z
N MET A 1 23.94 -1.82 12.33
CA MET A 1 22.71 -2.62 12.46
C MET A 1 22.39 -3.14 11.07
N PRO A 2 22.08 -4.43 10.85
CA PRO A 2 21.57 -4.83 9.54
C PRO A 2 20.29 -4.02 9.30
N GLY A 3 20.22 -3.36 8.14
CA GLY A 3 19.10 -2.49 7.78
C GLY A 3 17.77 -3.23 7.90
N LYS A 4 16.71 -2.52 8.27
CA LYS A 4 15.35 -3.04 8.30
C LYS A 4 15.04 -3.65 6.92
N LEU A 5 14.58 -4.90 6.87
CA LEU A 5 14.12 -5.52 5.62
C LEU A 5 12.97 -4.70 5.02
N PRO A 6 12.82 -4.66 3.70
CA PRO A 6 11.71 -3.96 3.06
C PRO A 6 10.35 -4.54 3.48
N GLU A 7 9.32 -3.71 3.46
CA GLU A 7 7.96 -4.09 3.81
C GLU A 7 7.17 -4.43 2.55
N THR A 8 6.51 -5.60 2.54
CA THR A 8 5.75 -6.07 1.38
C THR A 8 4.70 -5.05 0.97
N GLY A 9 4.58 -4.82 -0.33
CA GLY A 9 3.65 -3.85 -0.92
C GLY A 9 4.19 -2.43 -1.03
N PHE A 10 5.28 -2.08 -0.32
CA PHE A 10 5.83 -0.73 -0.32
C PHE A 10 6.57 -0.44 -1.63
N LEU A 11 6.52 0.83 -2.05
CA LEU A 11 7.28 1.31 -3.20
C LEU A 11 8.65 1.84 -2.79
N TYR A 12 9.63 1.50 -3.61
CA TYR A 12 11.03 1.89 -3.51
C TYR A 12 11.44 2.56 -4.81
N THR A 13 12.43 3.42 -4.73
CA THR A 13 13.03 4.08 -5.88
C THR A 13 14.54 3.87 -5.89
N ASP A 14 15.10 3.70 -7.08
CA ASP A 14 16.55 3.67 -7.27
C ASP A 14 17.12 5.08 -7.48
N GLN A 15 18.43 5.18 -7.72
CA GLN A 15 19.10 6.48 -7.97
C GLN A 15 18.65 7.17 -9.28
N GLN A 16 18.02 6.44 -10.20
CA GLN A 16 17.52 6.95 -11.46
C GLN A 16 16.06 7.42 -11.35
N GLY A 17 15.39 7.14 -10.23
CA GLY A 17 14.00 7.51 -9.97
C GLY A 17 12.99 6.42 -10.39
N THR A 18 13.43 5.26 -10.87
CA THR A 18 12.52 4.19 -11.28
C THR A 18 11.82 3.60 -10.06
N ILE A 19 10.51 3.36 -10.14
CA ILE A 19 9.68 2.90 -9.03
C ILE A 19 9.49 1.38 -9.07
N TYR A 20 9.72 0.75 -7.92
CA TYR A 20 9.60 -0.68 -7.72
C TYR A 20 8.76 -1.00 -6.49
N ARG A 21 7.85 -1.96 -6.58
CA ARG A 21 7.11 -2.51 -5.44
C ARG A 21 7.82 -3.72 -4.88
N PHE A 22 8.01 -3.78 -3.57
CA PHE A 22 8.53 -4.98 -2.92
C PHE A 22 7.44 -6.06 -2.82
N ILE A 23 7.70 -7.23 -3.39
CA ILE A 23 6.74 -8.35 -3.39
C ILE A 23 7.02 -9.31 -2.24
N GLY A 24 8.28 -9.57 -1.92
CA GLY A 24 8.65 -10.49 -0.86
C GLY A 24 10.06 -11.05 -1.00
N THR A 25 10.37 -12.08 -0.21
CA THR A 25 11.67 -12.73 -0.23
C THR A 25 11.62 -14.05 -1.01
N SER A 26 12.74 -14.44 -1.59
CA SER A 26 12.95 -15.76 -2.18
C SER A 26 14.34 -16.27 -1.85
N ARG A 27 14.61 -17.53 -2.15
CA ARG A 27 15.93 -18.14 -1.98
C ARG A 27 16.38 -18.76 -3.30
N HIS A 28 17.55 -18.39 -3.77
CA HIS A 28 18.13 -18.99 -4.95
C HIS A 28 18.47 -20.46 -4.66
N TRP A 29 17.85 -21.39 -5.40
CA TRP A 29 17.90 -22.82 -5.08
C TRP A 29 19.28 -23.47 -5.24
N GLN A 30 20.20 -22.86 -6.00
CA GLN A 30 21.54 -23.41 -6.20
C GLN A 30 22.57 -22.81 -5.24
N THR A 31 22.50 -21.50 -4.96
CA THR A 31 23.48 -20.80 -4.11
C THR A 31 23.01 -20.67 -2.65
N MET A 32 21.73 -20.96 -2.38
CA MET A 32 21.05 -20.69 -1.10
C MET A 32 21.01 -19.20 -0.70
N GLU A 33 21.34 -18.30 -1.62
CA GLU A 33 21.33 -16.86 -1.38
C GLU A 33 19.91 -16.32 -1.21
N GLU A 34 19.72 -15.41 -0.27
CA GLU A 34 18.44 -14.73 -0.05
C GLU A 34 18.31 -13.54 -0.99
N LEU A 35 17.19 -13.51 -1.72
CA LEU A 35 16.88 -12.51 -2.73
C LEU A 35 15.59 -11.79 -2.35
N LEU A 36 15.57 -10.49 -2.58
CA LEU A 36 14.40 -9.63 -2.47
C LEU A 36 13.76 -9.52 -3.86
N ILE A 37 12.46 -9.78 -3.95
CA ILE A 37 11.71 -9.72 -5.20
C ILE A 37 11.02 -8.37 -5.29
N PHE A 38 11.30 -7.65 -6.35
CA PHE A 38 10.69 -6.36 -6.68
C PHE A 38 9.95 -6.43 -8.01
N GLN A 39 8.89 -5.65 -8.14
CA GLN A 39 8.16 -5.44 -9.39
C GLN A 39 8.32 -3.98 -9.82
N GLU A 40 8.89 -3.73 -10.99
CA GLU A 40 8.91 -2.40 -11.59
C GLU A 40 7.49 -1.96 -11.96
N GLU A 41 7.12 -0.72 -11.67
CA GLU A 41 5.72 -0.29 -11.79
C GLU A 41 5.25 0.01 -13.22
N GLU A 42 6.14 0.34 -14.16
CA GLU A 42 5.77 0.65 -15.55
C GLU A 42 5.61 -0.63 -16.38
N GLU A 43 6.69 -1.39 -16.59
CA GLU A 43 6.66 -2.61 -17.41
C GLU A 43 6.20 -3.87 -16.63
N LYS A 44 5.93 -3.74 -15.32
CA LYS A 44 5.52 -4.85 -14.43
C LYS A 44 6.53 -6.00 -14.37
N THR A 45 7.79 -5.75 -14.72
CA THR A 45 8.89 -6.72 -14.71
C THR A 45 9.31 -7.07 -13.29
N LEU A 46 9.56 -8.36 -13.02
CA LEU A 46 10.07 -8.83 -11.74
C LEU A 46 11.59 -8.90 -11.72
N TYR A 47 12.19 -8.34 -10.68
CA TYR A 47 13.62 -8.33 -10.42
C TYR A 47 13.92 -9.05 -9.10
N ALA A 48 15.03 -9.76 -9.04
CA ALA A 48 15.53 -10.41 -7.83
C ALA A 48 16.86 -9.76 -7.43
N VAL A 49 16.89 -9.13 -6.26
CA VAL A 49 18.02 -8.36 -5.75
C VAL A 49 18.60 -9.06 -4.52
N PRO A 50 19.90 -9.39 -4.49
CA PRO A 50 20.55 -9.88 -3.27
C PRO A 50 20.37 -8.91 -2.11
N VAL A 51 20.10 -9.43 -0.91
CA VAL A 51 19.97 -8.60 0.32
C VAL A 51 21.15 -7.62 0.52
N PRO A 52 22.42 -7.99 0.28
CA PRO A 52 23.55 -7.06 0.42
C PRO A 52 23.51 -5.85 -0.50
N ASP A 53 22.88 -5.98 -1.67
CA ASP A 53 22.86 -4.94 -2.71
C ASP A 53 21.68 -3.97 -2.51
N PHE A 54 20.57 -4.45 -1.94
CA PHE A 54 19.40 -3.62 -1.66
C PHE A 54 19.70 -2.38 -0.81
N THR A 55 20.45 -2.55 0.29
CA THR A 55 20.73 -1.46 1.23
C THR A 55 21.57 -0.32 0.66
N LYS A 56 22.15 -0.49 -0.54
CA LYS A 56 22.99 0.52 -1.19
C LYS A 56 22.27 1.29 -2.29
N GLU A 57 21.31 0.65 -2.96
CA GLU A 57 20.77 1.15 -4.23
C GLU A 57 19.32 1.66 -4.14
N PHE A 58 18.58 1.30 -3.09
CA PHE A 58 17.14 1.60 -2.99
C PHE A 58 16.79 2.47 -1.79
N GLN A 59 15.86 3.40 -2.00
CA GLN A 59 15.24 4.24 -0.97
C GLN A 59 13.71 4.08 -1.02
N ILE A 60 12.99 4.34 0.07
CA ILE A 60 11.53 4.34 0.06
C ILE A 60 11.08 5.48 -0.87
N ALA A 61 10.20 5.18 -1.83
CA ALA A 61 9.65 6.21 -2.71
C ALA A 61 8.75 7.16 -1.90
N GLU A 62 8.63 8.41 -2.34
CA GLU A 62 7.82 9.45 -1.66
C GLU A 62 6.37 8.97 -1.37
N ASN A 63 5.80 8.18 -2.29
CA ASN A 63 4.44 7.61 -2.17
C ASN A 63 4.43 6.13 -1.76
N GLY A 64 5.55 5.59 -1.27
CA GLY A 64 5.74 4.17 -1.04
C GLY A 64 4.89 3.57 0.07
N HIS A 65 4.62 4.35 1.12
CA HIS A 65 3.72 3.98 2.22
C HIS A 65 2.24 4.01 1.77
N THR A 66 1.89 5.03 1.00
CA THR A 66 0.53 5.28 0.50
C THR A 66 0.05 4.17 -0.44
N SER A 67 0.94 3.60 -1.26
CA SER A 67 0.54 2.55 -2.22
C SER A 67 0.21 1.21 -1.58
N ASP A 68 0.89 0.81 -0.50
CA ASP A 68 0.57 -0.44 0.21
C ASP A 68 -0.79 -0.35 0.91
N LEU A 69 -1.02 0.77 1.62
CA LEU A 69 -2.25 0.98 2.35
C LEU A 69 -3.47 0.99 1.42
N LEU A 70 -3.36 1.65 0.26
CA LEU A 70 -4.39 1.63 -0.77
C LEU A 70 -4.59 0.22 -1.34
N LEU A 71 -3.53 -0.53 -1.64
CA LEU A 71 -3.65 -1.88 -2.17
C LEU A 71 -4.40 -2.79 -1.18
N ARG A 72 -4.00 -2.79 0.09
CA ARG A 72 -4.68 -3.55 1.16
C ARG A 72 -6.14 -3.15 1.28
N PHE A 73 -6.44 -1.86 1.14
CA PHE A 73 -7.82 -1.37 1.11
C PHE A 73 -8.59 -1.93 -0.10
N LEU A 74 -8.00 -1.95 -1.30
CA LEU A 74 -8.64 -2.47 -2.51
C LEU A 74 -8.89 -3.98 -2.42
N GLU A 75 -7.93 -4.74 -1.88
CA GLU A 75 -7.98 -6.20 -1.71
C GLU A 75 -8.88 -6.68 -0.57
N ALA A 76 -9.28 -5.79 0.35
CA ALA A 76 -10.13 -6.15 1.47
C ALA A 76 -11.51 -6.68 1.04
N ASP A 77 -11.90 -7.83 1.61
CA ASP A 77 -13.10 -8.58 1.23
C ASP A 77 -14.40 -8.00 1.83
N SER A 78 -14.29 -7.05 2.77
CA SER A 78 -15.43 -6.45 3.46
C SER A 78 -15.23 -4.97 3.77
N ASN A 79 -16.34 -4.23 3.90
CA ASN A 79 -16.28 -2.83 4.31
C ASN A 79 -15.77 -2.66 5.75
N GLU A 80 -16.00 -3.64 6.63
CA GLU A 80 -15.39 -3.66 7.96
C GLU A 80 -13.87 -3.71 7.91
N GLU A 81 -13.31 -4.53 7.02
CA GLU A 81 -11.87 -4.64 6.84
C GLU A 81 -11.29 -3.36 6.22
N LYS A 82 -11.92 -2.84 5.16
CA LYS A 82 -11.61 -1.54 4.56
C LYS A 82 -11.55 -0.42 5.62
N LEU A 83 -12.57 -0.34 6.48
CA LEU A 83 -12.62 0.64 7.58
C LEU A 83 -11.51 0.40 8.62
N SER A 84 -11.25 -0.86 9.01
CA SER A 84 -10.18 -1.17 9.95
C SER A 84 -8.81 -0.80 9.42
N ILE A 85 -8.57 -0.93 8.12
CA ILE A 85 -7.30 -0.58 7.48
C ILE A 85 -7.08 0.93 7.57
N LEU A 86 -8.08 1.75 7.21
CA LEU A 86 -7.97 3.21 7.28
C LEU A 86 -7.78 3.70 8.72
N GLN A 87 -8.52 3.17 9.69
CA GLN A 87 -8.43 3.60 11.09
C GLN A 87 -7.09 3.28 11.74
N LYS A 88 -6.56 2.07 11.50
CA LYS A 88 -5.29 1.64 12.12
C LYS A 88 -4.09 2.40 11.58
N ASN A 89 -4.17 2.88 10.35
CA ASN A 89 -3.07 3.58 9.67
C ASN A 89 -3.39 5.08 9.46
N ARG A 90 -4.26 5.69 10.29
CA ARG A 90 -4.70 7.08 10.12
C ARG A 90 -3.57 8.09 9.85
N PRO A 91 -2.39 8.04 10.52
CA PRO A 91 -1.30 8.97 10.24
C PRO A 91 -0.68 8.85 8.84
N GLU A 92 -0.90 7.73 8.16
CA GLU A 92 -0.37 7.41 6.83
C GLU A 92 -1.43 7.56 5.73
N VAL A 93 -2.68 7.84 6.10
CA VAL A 93 -3.79 8.08 5.18
C VAL A 93 -3.68 9.51 4.65
N THR A 94 -3.14 9.65 3.44
CA THR A 94 -3.04 10.94 2.72
C THR A 94 -4.33 11.27 1.97
N GLU A 95 -4.44 12.51 1.49
CA GLU A 95 -5.53 12.95 0.60
C GLU A 95 -5.59 12.09 -0.67
N ASP A 96 -4.46 11.88 -1.36
CA ASP A 96 -4.40 11.03 -2.57
C ASP A 96 -4.92 9.60 -2.31
N LEU A 97 -4.64 9.04 -1.13
CA LEU A 97 -5.13 7.72 -0.76
C LEU A 97 -6.64 7.73 -0.55
N LEU A 98 -7.15 8.73 0.15
CA LEU A 98 -8.58 8.89 0.38
C LEU A 98 -9.32 9.05 -0.94
N GLU A 99 -8.81 9.86 -1.86
CA GLU A 99 -9.43 10.08 -3.17
C GLU A 99 -9.47 8.77 -3.97
N ALA A 100 -8.34 8.06 -4.08
CA ALA A 100 -8.28 6.79 -4.79
C ALA A 100 -9.18 5.71 -4.15
N ALA A 101 -9.20 5.63 -2.82
CA ALA A 101 -10.05 4.70 -2.08
C ALA A 101 -11.54 5.02 -2.29
N ALA A 102 -11.93 6.30 -2.20
CA ALA A 102 -13.29 6.75 -2.41
C ALA A 102 -13.74 6.50 -3.85
N GLN A 103 -12.91 6.81 -4.83
CA GLN A 103 -13.16 6.55 -6.25
C GLN A 103 -13.39 5.05 -6.51
N SER A 104 -12.61 4.17 -5.88
CA SER A 104 -12.80 2.71 -6.01
C SER A 104 -14.14 2.20 -5.47
N MET A 105 -14.81 3.01 -4.65
CA MET A 105 -16.11 2.71 -4.04
C MET A 105 -17.26 3.53 -4.64
N ASP A 106 -17.02 4.20 -5.78
CA ASP A 106 -17.95 5.15 -6.41
C ASP A 106 -18.45 6.23 -5.44
N TYR A 107 -17.59 6.67 -4.52
CA TYR A 107 -17.88 7.71 -3.55
C TYR A 107 -17.13 9.01 -3.89
N ALA A 108 -17.84 10.13 -3.85
CA ALA A 108 -17.25 11.45 -3.98
C ALA A 108 -17.02 12.04 -2.58
N LEU A 109 -15.77 12.29 -2.23
CA LEU A 109 -15.42 12.90 -0.95
C LEU A 109 -16.00 14.31 -0.84
N SER A 110 -16.48 14.64 0.36
CA SER A 110 -16.89 15.99 0.72
C SER A 110 -16.10 16.47 1.94
N GLY A 111 -15.62 17.72 1.90
CA GLY A 111 -14.83 18.30 2.97
C GLY A 111 -13.72 19.20 2.44
N GLU A 112 -13.43 20.27 3.17
CA GLU A 112 -12.40 21.25 2.81
C GLU A 112 -11.02 20.91 3.38
N SER A 113 -10.94 19.91 4.28
CA SER A 113 -9.69 19.42 4.86
C SER A 113 -9.61 17.90 4.84
N GLU A 114 -8.39 17.37 4.87
CA GLU A 114 -8.12 15.93 4.92
C GLU A 114 -8.84 15.24 6.10
N GLU A 115 -8.90 15.88 7.26
CA GLU A 115 -9.63 15.36 8.42
C GLU A 115 -11.13 15.26 8.17
N MET A 116 -11.72 16.26 7.52
CA MET A 116 -13.15 16.25 7.17
C MET A 116 -13.44 15.19 6.10
N GLN A 117 -12.61 15.11 5.06
CA GLN A 117 -12.72 14.09 4.01
C GLN A 117 -12.59 12.68 4.61
N PHE A 118 -11.64 12.45 5.52
CA PHE A 118 -11.50 11.18 6.22
C PHE A 118 -12.76 10.83 7.01
N LEU A 119 -13.29 11.77 7.80
CA LEU A 119 -14.47 11.54 8.62
C LEU A 119 -15.71 11.27 7.75
N ASP A 120 -15.86 12.00 6.66
CA ASP A 120 -16.95 11.80 5.68
C ASP A 120 -16.89 10.39 5.10
N PHE A 121 -15.71 9.96 4.63
CA PHE A 121 -15.51 8.64 4.07
C PHE A 121 -15.69 7.51 5.11
N GLU A 122 -15.24 7.72 6.34
CA GLU A 122 -15.48 6.80 7.45
C GLU A 122 -16.98 6.63 7.71
N ASN A 123 -17.76 7.72 7.71
CA ASN A 123 -19.21 7.67 7.89
C ASN A 123 -19.92 6.94 6.74
N TYR A 124 -19.47 7.13 5.51
CA TYR A 124 -19.93 6.36 4.36
C TYR A 124 -19.72 4.86 4.54
N LEU A 125 -18.50 4.44 4.90
CA LEU A 125 -18.16 3.03 5.15
C LEU A 125 -19.00 2.43 6.28
N ARG A 126 -19.15 3.14 7.40
CA ARG A 126 -20.03 2.72 8.52
C ARG A 126 -21.47 2.53 8.09
N THR A 127 -21.96 3.39 7.19
CA THR A 127 -23.32 3.29 6.64
C THR A 127 -23.46 2.04 5.78
N LYS A 128 -22.53 1.76 4.86
CA LYS A 128 -22.52 0.55 4.03
C LYS A 128 -22.49 -0.73 4.87
N ILE A 129 -21.59 -0.81 5.85
CA ILE A 129 -21.49 -1.92 6.82
C ILE A 129 -22.85 -2.23 7.47
N LYS A 130 -23.56 -1.18 7.92
CA LYS A 130 -24.89 -1.32 8.55
C LYS A 130 -25.93 -1.95 7.61
N TYR A 131 -25.86 -1.69 6.30
CA TYR A 131 -26.79 -2.25 5.32
C TYR A 131 -26.40 -3.66 4.84
N GLU A 132 -25.11 -3.99 4.80
CA GLU A 132 -24.64 -5.33 4.45
C GLU A 132 -25.02 -6.37 5.52
N ARG A 133 -24.91 -6.01 6.80
CA ARG A 133 -25.34 -6.87 7.91
C ARG A 133 -26.84 -7.12 7.97
N LYS A 134 -27.66 -6.25 7.37
CA LYS A 134 -29.12 -6.41 7.29
C LYS A 134 -29.58 -7.30 6.12
N ARG A 135 -28.69 -7.58 5.16
CA ARG A 135 -28.99 -8.39 3.97
C ARG A 135 -28.57 -9.86 4.11
N ARG A 136 -27.80 -10.19 5.15
CA ARG A 136 -27.50 -11.57 5.58
C ARG A 136 -28.50 -12.01 6.63
#